data_AF-A0A8J5B2C8-F1
#
_entry.id   AF-A0A8J5B2C8-F1
#
_cell.length_a   1.000
_cell.length_b   1.000
_cell.length_c   1.000
_cell.angle_alpha   90.00
_cell.angle_beta   90.00
_cell.angle_gamma   90.00
#
_symmetry.space_group_name_H-M   'P 1'
#
loop_
_entity.id
_entity.type
_entity.pdbx_description
1 polymer ?
#
loop_
_entity_poly.entity_id
_entity_poly.type
_entity_poly.pdbx_seq_one_letter_code
_entity_poly.pdbx_strand_id
1 'polypeptide(L)'
;MPKIAVLIYSTYGHIAELARKEAEGVKAAGGEVDLFQVEETLSEEILKYMKAPGQPQDFKVLTPADVEVLTGYDGFLFGVPSRFGSFPAQWKTFWDATGGLWATGGLHGKYVGQFVSSGTQGGGQEVLPRNTLSIYVHHGMNYVPLGYKDTFAEQTNLEEVHGGSPWGAGTFADSDGSRTPSALEEKVAFTQGKVFTEVLIKAEGGVVAGDVQQKTLDPKAGGAAGDAATGETGADSATAAGATGAAAGAAGAGAMAAGTTGASTTAPTDTTTAAAGTTETATGTAPATGTDAAPAAATAPAATTPATEKSAGSKKTNPAKDVKEPKSKCCGICVVM
;
A
#
# COMPACT_ATOMS: atom_id res chain seq x y z
N MET A 1 -23.62 17.10 2.08
CA MET A 1 -23.07 16.44 0.89
C MET A 1 -21.61 16.18 1.23
N PRO A 2 -21.15 14.93 1.23
CA PRO A 2 -19.80 14.63 1.67
C PRO A 2 -18.79 15.21 0.68
N LYS A 3 -17.78 15.88 1.22
CA LYS A 3 -16.64 16.39 0.45
C LYS A 3 -15.49 15.39 0.53
N ILE A 4 -15.12 14.81 -0.61
CA ILE A 4 -14.14 13.73 -0.70
C ILE A 4 -12.88 14.21 -1.44
N ALA A 5 -11.71 13.94 -0.87
CA ALA A 5 -10.44 14.15 -1.54
C ALA A 5 -9.94 12.83 -2.13
N VAL A 6 -9.76 12.78 -3.45
CA VAL A 6 -9.00 11.70 -4.09
C VAL A 6 -7.55 12.15 -4.14
N LEU A 7 -6.74 11.68 -3.18
CA LEU A 7 -5.33 12.04 -3.05
C LEU A 7 -4.46 10.87 -3.49
N ILE A 8 -3.54 11.13 -4.42
CA ILE A 8 -2.75 10.08 -5.06
C ILE A 8 -1.25 10.37 -5.08
N TYR A 9 -0.48 9.35 -5.43
CA TYR A 9 0.83 9.52 -6.08
C TYR A 9 0.85 8.68 -7.35
N SER A 10 1.31 9.23 -8.48
CA SER A 10 1.39 8.47 -9.73
C SER A 10 2.64 8.84 -10.52
N THR A 11 3.60 7.92 -10.60
CA THR A 11 4.81 8.11 -11.43
C THR A 11 4.52 7.93 -12.92
N TYR A 12 3.72 6.91 -13.28
CA TYR A 12 3.52 6.48 -14.68
C TYR A 12 2.07 6.56 -15.17
N GLY A 13 1.15 7.11 -14.39
CA GLY A 13 -0.24 7.35 -14.83
C GLY A 13 -1.28 6.34 -14.34
N HIS A 14 -0.93 5.07 -14.07
CA HIS A 14 -1.87 4.00 -13.68
C HIS A 14 -2.81 4.38 -12.52
N ILE A 15 -2.25 4.93 -11.43
CA ILE A 15 -3.04 5.37 -10.28
C ILE A 15 -3.91 6.58 -10.64
N ALA A 16 -3.41 7.50 -11.47
CA ALA A 16 -4.16 8.68 -11.87
C ALA A 16 -5.37 8.31 -12.75
N GLU A 17 -5.24 7.26 -13.57
CA GLU A 17 -6.34 6.72 -14.37
C GLU A 17 -7.42 6.09 -13.50
N LEU A 18 -7.06 5.22 -12.54
CA LEU A 18 -8.02 4.71 -11.56
C LEU A 18 -8.66 5.83 -10.73
N ALA A 19 -7.89 6.83 -10.31
CA ALA A 19 -8.38 7.96 -9.52
C ALA A 19 -9.47 8.77 -10.24
N ARG A 20 -9.40 8.88 -11.57
CA ARG A 20 -10.47 9.51 -12.35
C ARG A 20 -11.74 8.67 -12.30
N LYS A 21 -11.64 7.34 -12.34
CA LYS A 21 -12.78 6.44 -12.18
C LYS A 21 -13.38 6.48 -10.78
N GLU A 22 -12.55 6.52 -9.75
CA GLU A 22 -12.99 6.79 -8.38
C GLU A 22 -13.80 8.09 -8.30
N ALA A 23 -13.28 9.18 -8.87
CA ALA A 23 -13.94 10.49 -8.87
C ALA A 23 -15.26 10.51 -9.68
N GLU A 24 -15.32 9.79 -10.81
CA GLU A 24 -16.57 9.56 -11.54
C GLU A 24 -17.60 8.86 -10.64
N GLY A 25 -17.18 7.83 -9.89
CA GLY A 25 -18.00 7.10 -8.92
C GLY A 25 -18.51 7.99 -7.79
N VAL A 26 -17.64 8.80 -7.19
CA VAL A 26 -17.99 9.75 -6.14
C VAL A 26 -19.08 10.73 -6.62
N LYS A 27 -18.88 11.32 -7.81
CA LYS A 27 -19.87 12.24 -8.41
C LYS A 27 -21.19 11.53 -8.69
N ALA A 28 -21.16 10.29 -9.17
CA ALA A 28 -22.36 9.51 -9.46
C ALA A 28 -23.20 9.21 -8.20
N ALA A 29 -22.56 9.09 -7.03
CA ALA A 29 -23.23 8.97 -5.73
C ALA A 29 -23.68 10.32 -5.13
N GLY A 30 -23.37 11.44 -5.79
CA GLY A 30 -23.74 12.78 -5.34
C GLY A 30 -22.78 13.38 -4.32
N GLY A 31 -21.52 12.95 -4.26
CA GLY A 31 -20.47 13.58 -3.46
C GLY A 31 -19.74 14.70 -4.23
N GLU A 32 -19.14 15.62 -3.48
CA GLU A 32 -18.16 16.57 -4.03
C GLU A 32 -16.78 15.94 -4.04
N VAL A 33 -16.00 16.15 -5.11
CA VAL A 33 -14.67 15.56 -5.23
C VAL A 33 -13.63 16.52 -5.75
N ASP A 34 -12.50 16.58 -5.05
CA ASP A 34 -11.29 17.28 -5.46
C ASP A 34 -10.15 16.27 -5.69
N LEU A 35 -9.37 16.50 -6.74
CA LEU A 35 -8.25 15.63 -7.15
C LEU A 35 -6.91 16.23 -6.72
N PHE A 36 -6.13 15.47 -5.95
CA PHE A 36 -4.83 15.88 -5.44
C PHE A 36 -3.74 14.86 -5.72
N GLN A 37 -2.51 15.34 -5.87
CA GLN A 37 -1.32 14.51 -5.90
C GLN A 37 -0.33 14.95 -4.81
N VAL A 38 0.27 14.00 -4.09
CA VAL A 38 1.37 14.31 -3.17
C VAL A 38 2.62 14.76 -3.95
N GLU A 39 3.40 15.65 -3.35
CA GLU A 39 4.64 16.16 -3.93
C GLU A 39 5.63 15.04 -4.30
N GLU A 40 6.31 15.23 -5.43
CA GLU A 40 7.37 14.35 -5.91
C GLU A 40 8.65 14.54 -5.09
N THR A 41 9.34 13.45 -4.75
CA THR A 41 10.59 13.48 -3.96
C THR A 41 11.83 13.17 -4.80
N LEU A 42 11.65 12.61 -6.00
CA LEU A 42 12.75 12.37 -6.93
C LEU A 42 13.14 13.67 -7.66
N SER A 43 14.44 13.82 -7.95
CA SER A 43 14.91 14.95 -8.75
C SER A 43 14.40 14.87 -10.19
N GLU A 44 14.29 16.02 -10.85
CA GLU A 44 13.92 16.07 -12.27
C GLU A 44 14.83 15.23 -13.17
N GLU A 45 16.12 15.14 -12.83
CA GLU A 45 17.09 14.33 -13.57
C GLU A 45 16.73 12.85 -13.53
N ILE A 46 16.38 12.34 -12.33
CA ILE A 46 15.98 10.94 -12.15
C ILE A 46 14.65 10.69 -12.89
N LEU A 47 13.69 11.60 -12.80
CA LEU A 47 12.41 11.48 -13.50
C LEU A 47 12.57 11.44 -15.01
N LYS A 48 13.47 12.27 -15.56
CA LYS A 48 13.84 12.26 -16.99
C LYS A 48 14.48 10.93 -17.38
N TYR A 49 15.40 10.40 -16.56
CA TYR A 49 16.03 9.11 -16.79
C TYR A 49 15.01 7.96 -16.78
N MET A 50 14.06 7.99 -15.85
CA MET A 50 12.96 7.04 -15.73
C MET A 50 11.90 7.18 -16.84
N LYS A 51 11.98 8.22 -17.66
CA LYS A 51 10.98 8.57 -18.68
C LYS A 51 9.58 8.73 -18.07
N ALA A 52 9.50 9.27 -16.86
CA ALA A 52 8.22 9.54 -16.23
C ALA A 52 7.45 10.59 -17.07
N PRO A 53 6.16 10.37 -17.38
CA PRO A 53 5.34 11.31 -18.17
C PRO A 53 5.09 12.66 -17.48
N GLY A 54 5.51 12.81 -16.22
CA GLY A 54 5.31 13.99 -15.40
C GLY A 54 3.98 13.96 -14.65
N GLN A 55 3.71 15.05 -13.93
CA GLN A 55 2.50 15.16 -13.11
C GLN A 55 1.23 15.25 -13.98
N PRO A 56 0.17 14.51 -13.62
CA PRO A 56 -1.17 14.70 -14.17
C PRO A 56 -1.69 16.15 -13.98
N GLN A 57 -2.08 16.81 -15.06
CA GLN A 57 -2.46 18.24 -15.05
C GLN A 57 -3.77 18.54 -14.33
N ASP A 58 -4.63 17.53 -14.19
CA ASP A 58 -5.92 17.61 -13.52
C ASP A 58 -5.83 17.44 -11.99
N PHE A 59 -4.64 17.17 -11.44
CA PHE A 59 -4.41 16.97 -10.01
C PHE A 59 -3.61 18.14 -9.44
N LYS A 60 -4.13 18.76 -8.37
CA LYS A 60 -3.39 19.79 -7.63
C LYS A 60 -2.33 19.14 -6.74
N VAL A 61 -1.09 19.66 -6.75
CA VAL A 61 -0.05 19.19 -5.81
C VAL A 61 -0.37 19.62 -4.40
N LEU A 62 -0.28 18.70 -3.44
CA LEU A 62 -0.15 19.00 -2.03
C LEU A 62 1.28 18.73 -1.58
N THR A 63 1.93 19.76 -1.06
CA THR A 63 3.23 19.66 -0.40
C THR A 63 3.04 19.27 1.07
N PRO A 64 4.11 18.85 1.77
CA PRO A 64 4.11 18.71 3.23
C PRO A 64 3.61 19.93 4.00
N ALA A 65 3.70 21.14 3.42
CA ALA A 65 3.20 22.36 4.05
C ALA A 65 1.68 22.53 3.91
N ASP A 66 1.03 21.80 3.00
CA ASP A 66 -0.39 21.93 2.67
C ASP A 66 -1.29 20.91 3.39
N VAL A 67 -0.75 20.12 4.33
CA VAL A 67 -1.48 19.01 4.99
C VAL A 67 -2.77 19.47 5.68
N GLU A 68 -2.84 20.73 6.14
CA GLU A 68 -4.03 21.30 6.76
C GLU A 68 -5.27 21.30 5.84
N VAL A 69 -5.07 21.28 4.51
CA VAL A 69 -6.14 21.16 3.52
C VAL A 69 -6.99 19.90 3.76
N LEU A 70 -6.40 18.83 4.30
CA LEU A 70 -7.11 17.58 4.60
C LEU A 70 -8.25 17.78 5.61
N THR A 71 -8.14 18.74 6.52
CA THR A 71 -9.16 18.97 7.56
C THR A 71 -10.53 19.38 6.97
N GLY A 72 -10.54 19.94 5.76
CA GLY A 72 -11.73 20.39 5.05
C GLY A 72 -12.50 19.31 4.29
N TYR A 73 -12.12 18.03 4.41
CA TYR A 73 -12.79 16.89 3.75
C TYR A 73 -13.38 15.92 4.76
N ASP A 74 -14.45 15.24 4.37
CA ASP A 74 -15.15 14.25 5.20
C ASP A 74 -14.60 12.83 4.98
N GLY A 75 -14.06 12.58 3.78
CA GLY A 75 -13.38 11.35 3.47
C GLY A 75 -12.32 11.44 2.38
N PHE A 76 -11.53 10.38 2.28
CA PHE A 76 -10.39 10.30 1.41
C PHE A 76 -10.37 8.98 0.65
N LEU A 77 -10.06 9.04 -0.64
CA LEU A 77 -9.70 7.89 -1.44
C LEU A 77 -8.21 8.00 -1.81
N PHE A 78 -7.39 7.17 -1.19
CA PHE A 78 -5.95 7.21 -1.36
C PHE A 78 -5.46 6.28 -2.47
N GLY A 79 -4.85 6.85 -3.50
CA GLY A 79 -4.27 6.11 -4.62
C GLY A 79 -2.77 5.89 -4.43
N VAL A 80 -2.37 4.64 -4.17
CA VAL A 80 -0.99 4.33 -3.77
C VAL A 80 -0.35 3.29 -4.71
N PRO A 81 0.72 3.64 -5.44
CA PRO A 81 1.48 2.66 -6.21
C PRO A 81 2.40 1.89 -5.24
N SER A 82 2.37 0.56 -5.32
CA SER A 82 3.13 -0.32 -4.44
C SER A 82 4.63 -0.14 -4.61
N ARG A 83 5.34 -0.08 -3.47
CA ARG A 83 6.79 -0.29 -3.38
C ARG A 83 7.02 -1.40 -2.36
N PHE A 84 7.20 -2.62 -2.90
CA PHE A 84 7.39 -3.84 -2.10
C PHE A 84 6.29 -4.07 -1.05
N GLY A 85 5.03 -3.74 -1.39
CA GLY A 85 3.91 -3.90 -0.45
C GLY A 85 3.83 -2.81 0.63
N SER A 86 4.54 -1.69 0.45
CA SER A 86 4.48 -0.52 1.32
C SER A 86 4.34 0.77 0.51
N PHE A 87 4.21 1.89 1.21
CA PHE A 87 4.17 3.22 0.62
C PHE A 87 5.44 3.51 -0.19
N PRO A 88 5.32 4.23 -1.32
CA PRO A 88 6.47 4.90 -1.90
C PRO A 88 6.91 6.07 -0.99
N ALA A 89 8.16 6.51 -1.14
CA ALA A 89 8.75 7.53 -0.28
C ALA A 89 7.92 8.84 -0.25
N GLN A 90 7.36 9.23 -1.38
CA GLN A 90 6.51 10.41 -1.57
C GLN A 90 5.31 10.39 -0.60
N TRP A 91 4.62 9.26 -0.54
CA TRP A 91 3.52 9.06 0.42
C TRP A 91 3.99 9.07 1.86
N LYS A 92 5.14 8.45 2.16
CA LYS A 92 5.68 8.43 3.52
C LYS A 92 6.06 9.83 3.99
N THR A 93 6.72 10.63 3.15
CA THR A 93 7.05 12.04 3.43
C THR A 93 5.79 12.87 3.68
N PHE A 94 4.73 12.67 2.89
CA PHE A 94 3.46 13.36 3.11
C PHE A 94 2.84 13.02 4.48
N TRP A 95 2.78 11.73 4.83
CA TRP A 95 2.26 11.31 6.14
C TRP A 95 3.12 11.79 7.30
N ASP A 96 4.44 11.84 7.15
CA ASP A 96 5.36 12.30 8.21
C ASP A 96 5.20 13.80 8.51
N ALA A 97 4.63 14.56 7.58
CA ALA A 97 4.28 15.97 7.79
C ALA A 97 2.97 16.16 8.59
N THR A 98 2.18 15.10 8.80
CA THR A 98 0.86 15.19 9.47
C THR A 98 0.92 15.15 11.00
N GLY A 99 2.10 15.28 11.61
CA GLY A 99 2.26 15.22 13.07
C GLY A 99 1.42 16.25 13.85
N GLY A 100 1.21 17.44 13.30
CA GLY A 100 0.33 18.47 13.88
C GLY A 100 -1.15 18.09 13.85
N LEU A 101 -1.61 17.52 12.72
CA LEU A 101 -2.97 16.99 12.57
C LEU A 101 -3.22 15.82 13.52
N TRP A 102 -2.23 14.95 13.68
CA TRP A 102 -2.31 13.83 14.62
C TRP A 102 -2.48 14.34 16.06
N ALA A 103 -1.65 15.28 16.49
CA ALA A 103 -1.67 15.81 17.85
C ALA A 103 -3.00 16.53 18.19
N THR A 104 -3.65 17.12 17.19
CA THR A 104 -4.93 17.85 17.35
C THR A 104 -6.16 16.97 17.11
N GLY A 105 -5.98 15.75 16.61
CA GLY A 105 -7.09 14.90 16.16
C GLY A 105 -7.79 15.43 14.91
N GLY A 106 -7.11 16.22 14.08
CA GLY A 106 -7.70 16.90 12.92
C GLY A 106 -8.27 15.95 11.84
N LEU A 107 -7.85 14.68 11.84
CA LEU A 107 -8.38 13.64 10.94
C LEU A 107 -9.28 12.61 11.63
N HIS A 108 -9.51 12.75 12.94
CA HIS A 108 -10.30 11.79 13.71
C HIS A 108 -11.75 11.75 13.23
N GLY A 109 -12.28 10.55 13.03
CA GLY A 109 -13.65 10.30 12.58
C GLY A 109 -13.88 10.47 11.08
N LYS A 110 -12.87 10.96 10.32
CA LYS A 110 -12.95 11.03 8.85
C LYS A 110 -12.84 9.64 8.23
N TYR A 111 -13.38 9.48 7.04
CA TYR A 111 -13.42 8.18 6.35
C TYR A 111 -12.25 8.01 5.40
N VAL A 112 -11.77 6.78 5.23
CA VAL A 112 -10.68 6.47 4.29
C VAL A 112 -10.96 5.19 3.52
N GLY A 113 -10.87 5.27 2.21
CA GLY A 113 -10.71 4.13 1.31
C GLY A 113 -9.35 4.21 0.62
N GLN A 114 -8.89 3.09 0.07
CA GLN A 114 -7.62 3.02 -0.63
C GLN A 114 -7.75 2.20 -1.90
N PHE A 115 -7.03 2.59 -2.94
CA PHE A 115 -6.86 1.84 -4.17
C PHE A 115 -5.39 1.81 -4.58
N VAL A 116 -4.99 0.79 -5.33
CA VAL A 116 -3.57 0.44 -5.48
C VAL A 116 -3.16 0.10 -6.91
N SER A 117 -1.86 0.17 -7.17
CA SER A 117 -1.25 -0.33 -8.40
C SER A 117 -0.01 -1.13 -8.06
N SER A 118 0.12 -2.33 -8.62
CA SER A 118 1.34 -3.15 -8.50
C SER A 118 1.81 -3.62 -9.89
N GLY A 119 3.08 -4.02 -10.01
CA GLY A 119 3.57 -4.55 -11.29
C GLY A 119 2.96 -5.91 -11.62
N THR A 120 2.94 -6.83 -10.66
CA THR A 120 2.58 -8.23 -10.89
C THR A 120 1.54 -8.74 -9.90
N GLN A 121 0.94 -9.90 -10.23
CA GLN A 121 0.13 -10.69 -9.30
C GLN A 121 0.92 -11.03 -8.05
N GLY A 122 0.31 -10.87 -6.87
CA GLY A 122 1.00 -11.01 -5.57
C GLY A 122 1.90 -9.83 -5.18
N GLY A 123 2.09 -8.83 -6.06
CA GLY A 123 2.95 -7.65 -5.87
C GLY A 123 2.45 -6.61 -4.85
N GLY A 124 1.67 -7.05 -3.87
CA GLY A 124 1.21 -6.26 -2.74
C GLY A 124 -0.15 -5.58 -2.91
N GLN A 125 -1.03 -6.10 -3.79
CA GLN A 125 -2.42 -5.64 -3.92
C GLN A 125 -3.16 -5.61 -2.57
N GLU A 126 -2.94 -6.61 -1.72
CA GLU A 126 -3.60 -6.71 -0.41
C GLU A 126 -2.73 -6.27 0.77
N VAL A 127 -1.42 -6.51 0.69
CA VAL A 127 -0.52 -6.22 1.82
C VAL A 127 -0.30 -4.72 1.99
N LEU A 128 -0.32 -3.95 0.89
CA LEU A 128 -0.21 -2.50 0.94
C LEU A 128 -1.34 -1.88 1.76
N PRO A 129 -2.63 -2.04 1.40
CA PRO A 129 -3.71 -1.45 2.18
C PRO A 129 -3.79 -1.99 3.60
N ARG A 130 -3.31 -3.22 3.86
CA ARG A 130 -3.16 -3.73 5.23
C ARG A 130 -2.10 -2.96 6.03
N ASN A 131 -0.93 -2.71 5.44
CA ASN A 131 0.18 -2.04 6.11
C ASN A 131 -0.14 -0.55 6.40
N THR A 132 -0.89 0.09 5.51
CA THR A 132 -1.31 1.50 5.67
C THR A 132 -2.31 1.71 6.81
N LEU A 133 -3.05 0.67 7.24
CA LEU A 133 -4.02 0.76 8.35
C LEU A 133 -3.41 1.34 9.62
N SER A 134 -2.14 1.06 9.89
CA SER A 134 -1.42 1.62 11.04
C SER A 134 -1.49 3.15 11.07
N ILE A 135 -1.34 3.82 9.93
CA ILE A 135 -1.43 5.28 9.81
C ILE A 135 -2.85 5.75 10.05
N TYR A 136 -3.84 5.09 9.42
CA TYR A 136 -5.24 5.48 9.53
C TYR A 136 -5.76 5.33 10.96
N VAL A 137 -5.38 4.26 11.65
CA VAL A 137 -5.74 4.01 13.05
C VAL A 137 -5.09 5.03 13.98
N HIS A 138 -3.81 5.40 13.76
CA HIS A 138 -3.14 6.41 14.56
C HIS A 138 -3.79 7.81 14.44
N HIS A 139 -4.33 8.13 13.26
CA HIS A 139 -5.10 9.36 13.02
C HIS A 139 -6.57 9.26 13.44
N GLY A 140 -7.04 8.09 13.89
CA GLY A 140 -8.43 7.87 14.29
C GLY A 140 -9.42 7.88 13.12
N MET A 141 -8.99 7.49 11.93
CA MET A 141 -9.83 7.47 10.72
C MET A 141 -10.60 6.16 10.60
N ASN A 142 -11.79 6.24 9.99
CA ASN A 142 -12.66 5.10 9.72
C ASN A 142 -12.34 4.49 8.36
N TYR A 143 -11.68 3.32 8.36
CA TYR A 143 -11.38 2.61 7.12
C TYR A 143 -12.63 1.92 6.54
N VAL A 144 -12.94 2.23 5.28
CA VAL A 144 -14.06 1.67 4.52
C VAL A 144 -13.50 0.73 3.45
N PRO A 145 -13.57 -0.60 3.65
CA PRO A 145 -13.14 -1.55 2.63
C PRO A 145 -14.13 -1.58 1.46
N LEU A 146 -13.66 -2.01 0.30
CA LEU A 146 -14.54 -2.26 -0.86
C LEU A 146 -15.49 -3.45 -0.60
N GLY A 147 -14.99 -4.49 0.07
CA GLY A 147 -15.72 -5.75 0.21
C GLY A 147 -16.00 -6.41 -1.13
N TYR A 148 -16.92 -7.38 -1.18
CA TYR A 148 -17.26 -8.12 -2.41
C TYR A 148 -18.62 -7.75 -3.01
N LYS A 149 -19.55 -7.17 -2.23
CA LYS A 149 -20.97 -7.11 -2.59
C LYS A 149 -21.21 -6.46 -3.96
N ASP A 150 -20.69 -5.25 -4.16
CA ASP A 150 -21.02 -4.42 -5.31
C ASP A 150 -20.12 -4.68 -6.53
N THR A 151 -19.07 -5.49 -6.36
CA THR A 151 -18.10 -5.87 -7.40
C THR A 151 -17.81 -7.37 -7.41
N PHE A 152 -18.79 -8.20 -7.02
CA PHE A 152 -18.61 -9.64 -6.82
C PHE A 152 -18.18 -10.31 -8.12
N ALA A 153 -18.88 -10.02 -9.22
CA ALA A 153 -18.62 -10.62 -10.51
C ALA A 153 -17.24 -10.23 -11.06
N GLU A 154 -16.83 -8.99 -10.83
CA GLU A 154 -15.53 -8.47 -11.25
C GLU A 154 -14.39 -9.11 -10.43
N GLN A 155 -14.48 -9.09 -9.09
CA GLN A 155 -13.43 -9.62 -8.22
C GLN A 155 -13.32 -11.15 -8.22
N THR A 156 -14.37 -11.86 -8.63
CA THR A 156 -14.35 -13.33 -8.76
C THR A 156 -14.11 -13.79 -10.20
N ASN A 157 -13.82 -12.87 -11.11
CA ASN A 157 -13.47 -13.21 -12.48
C ASN A 157 -12.16 -14.01 -12.51
N LEU A 158 -12.12 -15.15 -13.20
CA LEU A 158 -10.90 -15.94 -13.38
C LEU A 158 -10.53 -16.11 -14.86
N GLU A 159 -11.19 -15.37 -15.74
CA GLU A 159 -11.01 -15.39 -17.19
C GLU A 159 -9.90 -14.43 -17.65
N GLU A 160 -9.73 -13.31 -16.94
CA GLU A 160 -8.66 -12.33 -17.19
C GLU A 160 -7.89 -11.94 -15.92
N VAL A 161 -6.60 -11.61 -16.10
CA VAL A 161 -5.76 -11.10 -15.01
C VAL A 161 -6.18 -9.66 -14.68
N HIS A 162 -6.63 -9.45 -13.46
CA HIS A 162 -7.13 -8.17 -12.97
C HIS A 162 -6.68 -7.90 -11.53
N GLY A 163 -6.41 -6.63 -11.23
CA GLY A 163 -6.13 -6.13 -9.89
C GLY A 163 -7.41 -5.83 -9.10
N GLY A 164 -7.23 -5.47 -7.85
CA GLY A 164 -8.32 -5.27 -6.89
C GLY A 164 -8.47 -6.41 -5.91
N SER A 165 -9.08 -6.10 -4.78
CA SER A 165 -9.28 -7.00 -3.65
C SER A 165 -10.39 -6.46 -2.75
N PRO A 166 -10.89 -7.22 -1.76
CA PRO A 166 -11.86 -6.68 -0.81
C PRO A 166 -11.33 -5.48 0.01
N TRP A 167 -10.01 -5.24 0.04
CA TRP A 167 -9.41 -4.06 0.66
C TRP A 167 -9.60 -2.78 -0.18
N GLY A 168 -9.83 -2.91 -1.48
CA GLY A 168 -9.86 -1.78 -2.40
C GLY A 168 -9.64 -2.19 -3.85
N ALA A 169 -10.03 -1.31 -4.76
CA ALA A 169 -9.76 -1.42 -6.18
C ALA A 169 -8.25 -1.42 -6.44
N GLY A 170 -7.87 -1.99 -7.57
CA GLY A 170 -6.48 -1.97 -7.97
C GLY A 170 -6.28 -2.34 -9.41
N THR A 171 -5.05 -2.14 -9.87
CA THR A 171 -4.63 -2.46 -11.23
C THR A 171 -3.23 -3.07 -11.26
N PHE A 172 -2.97 -3.87 -12.29
CA PHE A 172 -1.62 -4.33 -12.61
C PHE A 172 -0.99 -3.51 -13.74
N ALA A 173 0.23 -3.02 -13.51
CA ALA A 173 0.99 -2.25 -14.50
C ALA A 173 1.88 -3.13 -15.40
N ASP A 174 1.92 -4.44 -15.18
CA ASP A 174 2.94 -5.36 -15.72
C ASP A 174 4.36 -5.05 -15.19
N SER A 175 5.31 -5.91 -15.51
CA SER A 175 6.72 -5.85 -15.15
C SER A 175 7.46 -4.67 -15.81
N ASP A 176 7.00 -4.22 -16.97
CA ASP A 176 7.59 -3.12 -17.73
C ASP A 176 6.80 -1.80 -17.61
N GLY A 177 5.64 -1.83 -16.95
CA GLY A 177 4.78 -0.65 -16.80
C GLY A 177 3.89 -0.35 -18.03
N SER A 178 3.78 -1.26 -18.99
CA SER A 178 3.06 -1.03 -20.25
C SER A 178 1.55 -1.30 -20.15
N ARG A 179 1.11 -2.12 -19.19
CA ARG A 179 -0.32 -2.46 -19.04
C ARG A 179 -1.07 -1.32 -18.35
N THR A 180 -2.06 -0.78 -19.04
CA THR A 180 -3.01 0.18 -18.46
C THR A 180 -4.14 -0.54 -17.72
N PRO A 181 -4.87 0.16 -16.82
CA PRO A 181 -6.10 -0.35 -16.23
C PRO A 181 -7.04 -0.97 -17.27
N SER A 182 -7.51 -2.19 -16.98
CA SER A 182 -8.51 -2.86 -17.80
C SER A 182 -9.91 -2.29 -17.52
N ALA A 183 -10.86 -2.53 -18.44
CA ALA A 183 -12.26 -2.11 -18.25
C ALA A 183 -12.88 -2.69 -16.96
N LEU A 184 -12.49 -3.91 -16.55
CA LEU A 184 -12.91 -4.51 -15.29
C LEU A 184 -12.37 -3.72 -14.10
N GLU A 185 -11.07 -3.43 -14.08
CA GLU A 185 -10.42 -2.66 -13.00
C GLU A 185 -10.98 -1.23 -12.90
N GLU A 186 -11.22 -0.57 -14.04
CA GLU A 186 -11.87 0.74 -14.09
C GLU A 186 -13.29 0.70 -13.50
N LYS A 187 -14.07 -0.35 -13.81
CA LYS A 187 -15.41 -0.53 -13.25
C LYS A 187 -15.37 -0.75 -11.74
N VAL A 188 -14.38 -1.51 -11.25
CA VAL A 188 -14.19 -1.72 -9.81
C VAL A 188 -13.86 -0.41 -9.11
N ALA A 189 -12.95 0.40 -9.66
CA ALA A 189 -12.62 1.72 -9.11
C ALA A 189 -13.81 2.70 -9.14
N PHE A 190 -14.56 2.74 -10.24
CA PHE A 190 -15.81 3.51 -10.29
C PHE A 190 -16.78 3.09 -9.18
N THR A 191 -16.93 1.78 -8.98
CA THR A 191 -17.86 1.24 -7.98
C THR A 191 -17.37 1.52 -6.56
N GLN A 192 -16.06 1.46 -6.30
CA GLN A 192 -15.48 1.85 -5.02
C GLN A 192 -15.81 3.29 -4.68
N GLY A 193 -15.54 4.25 -5.58
CA GLY A 193 -15.82 5.66 -5.33
C GLY A 193 -17.30 5.93 -5.05
N LYS A 194 -18.18 5.24 -5.77
CA LYS A 194 -19.63 5.29 -5.54
C LYS A 194 -20.00 4.76 -4.16
N VAL A 195 -19.67 3.51 -3.85
CA VAL A 195 -20.06 2.84 -2.59
C VAL A 195 -19.44 3.54 -1.38
N PHE A 196 -18.18 3.99 -1.48
CA PHE A 196 -17.53 4.79 -0.45
C PHE A 196 -18.36 6.03 -0.12
N THR A 197 -18.77 6.79 -1.14
CA THR A 197 -19.59 7.99 -0.96
C THR A 197 -20.95 7.67 -0.35
N GLU A 198 -21.59 6.57 -0.77
CA GLU A 198 -22.86 6.11 -0.19
C GLU A 198 -22.71 5.78 1.31
N VAL A 199 -21.59 5.18 1.73
CA VAL A 199 -21.30 4.94 3.16
C VAL A 199 -21.23 6.25 3.93
N LEU A 200 -20.54 7.26 3.41
CA LEU A 200 -20.44 8.58 4.06
C LEU A 200 -21.82 9.24 4.19
N ILE A 201 -22.61 9.23 3.12
CA ILE A 201 -23.98 9.78 3.13
C ILE A 201 -24.82 9.10 4.23
N LYS A 202 -24.76 7.77 4.32
CA LYS A 202 -25.51 7.02 5.35
C LYS A 202 -25.02 7.32 6.76
N ALA A 203 -23.71 7.40 6.96
CA ALA A 203 -23.13 7.67 8.27
C ALA A 203 -23.48 9.08 8.79
N GLU A 204 -23.68 10.04 7.89
CA GLU A 204 -24.14 11.40 8.21
C GLU A 204 -25.67 11.52 8.32
N GLY A 205 -26.42 10.40 8.23
CA GLY A 205 -27.88 10.38 8.33
C GLY A 205 -28.62 10.76 7.04
N GLY A 206 -27.92 10.82 5.91
CA GLY A 206 -28.50 11.01 4.59
C GLY A 206 -29.15 9.74 4.02
N VAL A 207 -30.05 9.92 3.05
CA VAL A 207 -30.71 8.83 2.33
C VAL A 207 -30.05 8.64 0.97
N VAL A 208 -29.57 7.43 0.69
CA VAL A 208 -28.99 7.07 -0.62
C VAL A 208 -30.12 6.71 -1.58
N ALA A 209 -29.99 7.11 -2.85
CA ALA A 209 -31.05 6.98 -3.86
C ALA A 209 -31.58 5.53 -4.07
N GLY A 210 -30.84 4.51 -3.64
CA GLY A 210 -31.25 3.10 -3.69
C GLY A 210 -32.01 2.57 -2.48
N ASP A 211 -32.00 3.26 -1.33
CA ASP A 211 -32.60 2.75 -0.08
C ASP A 211 -34.14 2.92 -0.03
N VAL A 212 -34.75 3.57 -1.03
CA VAL A 212 -36.20 3.80 -1.11
C VAL A 212 -37.00 2.52 -1.48
N GLN A 213 -36.34 1.43 -1.86
CA GLN A 213 -36.98 0.19 -2.34
C GLN A 213 -36.95 -0.99 -1.35
N GLN A 214 -36.86 -0.76 -0.03
CA GLN A 214 -37.03 -1.87 0.93
C GLN A 214 -37.72 -1.47 2.24
N LYS A 215 -38.99 -1.05 2.14
CA LYS A 215 -39.92 -1.16 3.28
C LYS A 215 -41.37 -1.28 2.83
N THR A 216 -41.71 -2.42 2.22
CA THR A 216 -43.08 -2.93 2.26
C THR A 216 -43.02 -4.27 2.96
N LEU A 217 -43.07 -4.23 4.30
CA LEU A 217 -43.41 -5.42 5.07
C LEU A 217 -44.91 -5.63 4.87
N ASP A 218 -45.27 -6.67 4.12
CA ASP A 218 -46.66 -7.11 3.98
C ASP A 218 -47.23 -7.44 5.37
N PRO A 219 -48.35 -6.82 5.82
CA PRO A 219 -48.90 -7.02 7.16
C PRO A 219 -49.68 -8.33 7.31
N LYS A 220 -49.37 -9.38 6.53
CA LYS A 220 -50.10 -10.66 6.52
C LYS A 220 -49.21 -11.86 6.87
N ALA A 221 -48.44 -11.74 7.94
CA ALA A 221 -47.86 -12.89 8.63
C ALA A 221 -47.89 -12.65 10.15
N GLY A 222 -49.11 -12.54 10.69
CA GLY A 222 -49.36 -12.53 12.13
C GLY A 222 -50.56 -13.42 12.42
N GLY A 223 -50.31 -14.64 12.87
CA GLY A 223 -51.36 -15.58 13.23
C GLY A 223 -50.84 -16.83 13.93
N ALA A 224 -51.17 -16.94 15.21
CA ALA A 224 -51.11 -18.11 16.09
C ALA A 224 -49.78 -18.41 16.81
N ALA A 225 -49.54 -17.65 17.90
CA ALA A 225 -49.04 -18.26 19.12
C ALA A 225 -50.23 -18.80 19.91
N GLY A 226 -50.22 -20.09 20.24
CA GLY A 226 -51.17 -20.75 21.13
C GLY A 226 -50.40 -21.51 22.20
N ASP A 227 -50.59 -21.06 23.43
CA ASP A 227 -49.97 -21.49 24.68
C ASP A 227 -50.50 -22.87 25.12
N ALA A 228 -49.63 -23.77 25.60
CA ALA A 228 -50.02 -24.93 26.40
C ALA A 228 -48.84 -25.46 27.23
N ALA A 229 -49.07 -25.50 28.53
CA ALA A 229 -48.10 -25.79 29.58
C ALA A 229 -48.06 -27.27 30.00
N THR A 230 -47.02 -27.59 30.80
CA THR A 230 -46.88 -28.65 31.82
C THR A 230 -46.72 -30.13 31.42
N GLY A 231 -45.73 -30.78 32.07
CA GLY A 231 -45.70 -32.24 32.25
C GLY A 231 -44.30 -32.83 32.44
N GLU A 232 -43.84 -32.96 33.69
CA GLU A 232 -42.69 -33.79 34.10
C GLU A 232 -42.92 -35.29 33.88
N THR A 233 -41.85 -36.03 33.61
CA THR A 233 -41.45 -37.39 34.06
C THR A 233 -40.26 -37.79 33.16
N GLY A 234 -39.15 -38.42 33.56
CA GLY A 234 -38.84 -39.25 34.72
C GLY A 234 -38.09 -40.49 34.22
N ALA A 235 -36.77 -40.51 34.40
CA ALA A 235 -35.87 -41.66 34.58
C ALA A 235 -35.68 -42.77 33.51
N ASP A 236 -34.40 -42.91 33.15
CA ASP A 236 -33.54 -44.10 33.26
C ASP A 236 -33.32 -45.17 32.17
N SER A 237 -32.02 -45.49 32.08
CA SER A 237 -31.37 -46.78 31.76
C SER A 237 -31.03 -47.13 30.29
N ALA A 238 -29.80 -46.75 29.91
CA ALA A 238 -28.66 -47.64 29.67
C ALA A 238 -28.86 -49.04 29.01
N THR A 239 -28.10 -49.28 27.93
CA THR A 239 -26.93 -50.22 27.86
C THR A 239 -26.86 -51.06 26.56
N ALA A 240 -25.67 -50.97 25.94
CA ALA A 240 -24.88 -52.00 25.27
C ALA A 240 -25.20 -52.53 23.85
N ALA A 241 -24.23 -52.21 22.98
CA ALA A 241 -23.25 -53.12 22.37
C ALA A 241 -23.62 -53.96 21.14
N GLY A 242 -22.68 -54.00 20.19
CA GLY A 242 -22.60 -55.03 19.16
C GLY A 242 -21.75 -54.62 17.96
N ALA A 243 -20.45 -54.89 18.04
CA ALA A 243 -19.41 -54.53 17.10
C ALA A 243 -19.23 -55.51 15.91
N THR A 244 -18.16 -55.25 15.15
CA THR A 244 -17.39 -56.07 14.16
C THR A 244 -17.66 -55.74 12.69
N GLY A 245 -16.68 -55.57 11.81
CA GLY A 245 -15.22 -55.62 11.95
C GLY A 245 -14.54 -55.85 10.59
N ALA A 246 -13.22 -55.62 10.59
CA ALA A 246 -12.18 -56.11 9.67
C ALA A 246 -11.64 -55.17 8.57
N ALA A 247 -10.30 -55.14 8.56
CA ALA A 247 -9.35 -54.35 7.82
C ALA A 247 -8.37 -55.26 7.04
N ALA A 248 -7.61 -54.69 6.09
CA ALA A 248 -6.21 -55.00 5.71
C ALA A 248 -5.89 -54.24 4.40
N GLY A 249 -4.68 -53.73 4.10
CA GLY A 249 -3.37 -53.88 4.71
C GLY A 249 -2.34 -52.89 4.10
N ALA A 250 -1.13 -52.90 4.68
CA ALA A 250 -0.09 -51.88 4.63
C ALA A 250 1.19 -52.31 3.88
N ALA A 251 2.10 -51.35 3.66
CA ALA A 251 3.59 -51.41 3.83
C ALA A 251 4.16 -50.05 3.37
N GLY A 252 5.12 -49.34 3.98
CA GLY A 252 6.19 -49.55 4.97
C GLY A 252 7.36 -48.64 4.51
N ALA A 253 8.38 -48.20 5.25
CA ALA A 253 8.78 -48.12 6.64
C ALA A 253 10.08 -47.26 6.66
N GLY A 254 10.46 -46.65 7.79
CA GLY A 254 11.79 -46.03 7.94
C GLY A 254 11.90 -45.03 9.09
N ALA A 255 12.03 -45.53 10.32
CA ALA A 255 12.21 -44.79 11.56
C ALA A 255 13.68 -44.80 12.02
N MET A 256 14.10 -43.80 12.82
CA MET A 256 14.82 -43.86 14.12
C MET A 256 14.93 -42.41 14.64
N ALA A 257 14.18 -41.96 15.66
CA ALA A 257 14.33 -42.14 17.11
C ALA A 257 15.64 -41.55 17.68
N ALA A 258 15.74 -40.91 18.85
CA ALA A 258 14.86 -40.25 19.83
C ALA A 258 15.82 -39.70 20.92
N GLY A 259 15.47 -38.65 21.66
CA GLY A 259 16.27 -38.23 22.81
C GLY A 259 15.82 -36.92 23.46
N THR A 260 14.82 -37.01 24.34
CA THR A 260 14.33 -35.94 25.21
C THR A 260 15.21 -35.74 26.45
N THR A 261 15.35 -34.50 26.94
CA THR A 261 14.98 -34.01 28.30
C THR A 261 15.84 -32.82 28.75
N GLY A 262 15.22 -31.91 29.51
CA GLY A 262 15.90 -31.11 30.55
C GLY A 262 15.92 -29.59 30.36
N ALA A 263 14.99 -28.90 31.04
CA ALA A 263 15.09 -27.47 31.34
C ALA A 263 15.66 -27.28 32.75
N SER A 264 16.60 -26.34 32.95
CA SER A 264 16.67 -25.40 34.10
C SER A 264 17.92 -24.49 34.01
N THR A 265 17.70 -23.17 34.14
CA THR A 265 18.47 -22.12 34.87
C THR A 265 19.99 -22.32 35.10
N THR A 266 20.92 -21.41 34.76
CA THR A 266 21.21 -20.09 35.37
C THR A 266 22.45 -19.47 34.68
N ALA A 267 22.49 -18.14 34.48
CA ALA A 267 23.71 -17.32 34.34
C ALA A 267 24.30 -17.02 35.75
N PRO A 268 25.50 -16.39 35.97
CA PRO A 268 26.34 -15.48 35.15
C PRO A 268 27.84 -15.92 35.13
N THR A 269 28.83 -15.28 34.50
CA THR A 269 29.43 -13.93 34.70
C THR A 269 30.53 -13.68 33.65
N ASP A 270 30.81 -12.40 33.45
CA ASP A 270 31.83 -11.74 32.62
C ASP A 270 33.26 -12.31 32.69
N THR A 271 33.99 -12.24 31.56
CA THR A 271 35.25 -11.47 31.48
C THR A 271 35.68 -11.19 30.04
N THR A 272 35.86 -9.90 29.77
CA THR A 272 36.63 -9.26 28.68
C THR A 272 38.06 -9.78 28.55
N THR A 273 38.63 -9.84 27.33
CA THR A 273 39.80 -9.05 26.88
C THR A 273 40.17 -9.39 25.41
N ALA A 274 40.77 -8.40 24.75
CA ALA A 274 40.87 -8.16 23.33
C ALA A 274 42.09 -8.75 22.59
N ALA A 275 41.93 -8.82 21.26
CA ALA A 275 42.82 -8.34 20.19
C ALA A 275 44.14 -9.06 19.77
N ALA A 276 44.32 -8.97 18.44
CA ALA A 276 45.53 -9.13 17.58
C ALA A 276 46.02 -10.57 17.33
N GLY A 277 46.13 -11.09 16.10
CA GLY A 277 46.92 -10.57 14.94
C GLY A 277 48.40 -10.87 15.21
N THR A 278 49.19 -11.64 14.46
CA THR A 278 49.37 -11.88 13.01
C THR A 278 50.44 -12.97 12.85
N THR A 279 50.47 -13.74 11.75
CA THR A 279 51.72 -14.20 11.08
C THR A 279 51.45 -14.77 9.67
N GLU A 280 52.07 -14.14 8.65
CA GLU A 280 52.45 -14.75 7.36
C GLU A 280 53.66 -15.70 7.60
N THR A 281 54.12 -16.64 6.75
CA THR A 281 54.38 -16.60 5.29
C THR A 281 54.81 -18.00 4.80
N ALA A 282 54.83 -18.16 3.45
CA ALA A 282 55.70 -19.02 2.62
C ALA A 282 55.13 -20.39 2.20
N THR A 283 55.24 -20.92 0.96
CA THR A 283 55.81 -20.54 -0.36
C THR A 283 55.51 -21.74 -1.30
N GLY A 284 55.38 -21.55 -2.64
CA GLY A 284 55.71 -22.61 -3.60
C GLY A 284 54.87 -22.76 -4.89
N THR A 285 55.28 -22.03 -5.94
CA THR A 285 55.55 -22.49 -7.35
C THR A 285 54.53 -23.31 -8.17
N ALA A 286 54.12 -22.74 -9.32
CA ALA A 286 53.39 -23.36 -10.45
C ALA A 286 54.35 -24.03 -11.48
N PRO A 287 53.89 -24.77 -12.53
CA PRO A 287 53.39 -24.10 -13.76
C PRO A 287 52.32 -24.83 -14.64
N ALA A 288 51.58 -24.01 -15.42
CA ALA A 288 51.11 -24.14 -16.84
C ALA A 288 50.24 -25.37 -17.27
N THR A 289 49.26 -25.31 -18.19
CA THR A 289 48.85 -24.40 -19.29
C THR A 289 47.34 -24.57 -19.55
N GLY A 290 46.67 -23.53 -20.04
CA GLY A 290 45.29 -23.56 -20.51
C GLY A 290 45.18 -23.23 -21.99
N THR A 291 44.14 -23.73 -22.63
CA THR A 291 43.66 -23.37 -23.96
C THR A 291 42.15 -23.30 -23.90
N ASP A 292 41.55 -22.13 -24.17
CA ASP A 292 40.37 -22.03 -25.01
C ASP A 292 40.08 -20.59 -25.45
N ALA A 293 39.45 -20.51 -26.61
CA ALA A 293 39.44 -19.41 -27.55
C ALA A 293 38.42 -18.29 -27.27
N ALA A 294 38.72 -17.08 -27.77
CA ALA A 294 37.74 -16.04 -28.10
C ALA A 294 37.35 -16.16 -29.59
N PRO A 295 36.18 -15.65 -30.05
CA PRO A 295 36.05 -14.24 -30.48
C PRO A 295 34.62 -13.67 -30.25
N ALA A 296 34.21 -12.42 -30.52
CA ALA A 296 34.79 -11.12 -30.85
C ALA A 296 33.72 -10.05 -30.58
N ALA A 297 34.12 -8.86 -30.14
CA ALA A 297 33.27 -7.67 -30.02
C ALA A 297 33.31 -6.85 -31.31
N ALA A 298 32.15 -6.34 -31.74
CA ALA A 298 31.97 -5.55 -32.94
C ALA A 298 32.41 -4.08 -32.77
N THR A 299 33.00 -3.56 -33.84
CA THR A 299 33.68 -2.27 -33.98
C THR A 299 32.70 -1.15 -34.39
N ALA A 300 32.90 0.08 -33.90
CA ALA A 300 32.32 1.32 -34.45
C ALA A 300 33.44 2.23 -34.97
N PRO A 301 33.27 2.96 -36.10
CA PRO A 301 34.35 3.74 -36.70
C PRO A 301 34.44 5.18 -36.17
N ALA A 302 35.66 5.69 -36.20
CA ALA A 302 36.09 7.03 -35.79
C ALA A 302 35.81 8.11 -36.85
N ALA A 303 35.65 9.35 -36.40
CA ALA A 303 35.78 10.56 -37.22
C ALA A 303 36.79 11.52 -36.57
N THR A 304 37.68 12.06 -37.41
CA THR A 304 38.88 12.83 -37.10
C THR A 304 38.64 14.35 -36.99
N THR A 305 39.54 14.97 -36.22
CA THR A 305 39.73 16.37 -35.75
C THR A 305 40.02 17.40 -36.88
N PRO A 306 40.07 18.75 -36.65
CA PRO A 306 41.14 19.40 -35.85
C PRO A 306 40.75 20.66 -35.02
N ALA A 307 41.65 21.00 -34.11
CA ALA A 307 41.63 22.16 -33.21
C ALA A 307 42.24 23.43 -33.83
N THR A 308 41.89 24.62 -33.30
CA THR A 308 42.82 25.77 -33.19
C THR A 308 42.42 26.74 -32.08
N GLU A 309 43.43 27.25 -31.36
CA GLU A 309 43.40 28.18 -30.21
C GLU A 309 42.92 29.60 -30.56
N LYS A 310 42.44 30.43 -29.60
CA LYS A 310 43.25 31.29 -28.69
C LYS A 310 42.45 32.47 -28.08
N SER A 311 42.82 32.79 -26.82
CA SER A 311 42.99 34.15 -26.26
C SER A 311 41.84 34.92 -25.58
N ALA A 312 41.98 35.00 -24.25
CA ALA A 312 41.97 36.19 -23.38
C ALA A 312 40.71 37.09 -23.25
N GLY A 313 40.21 37.18 -22.01
CA GLY A 313 39.30 38.24 -21.54
C GLY A 313 39.40 38.42 -20.02
N SER A 314 39.78 39.63 -19.60
CA SER A 314 40.24 40.02 -18.26
C SER A 314 39.21 40.05 -17.14
N LYS A 315 39.74 39.87 -15.93
CA LYS A 315 39.24 40.21 -14.59
C LYS A 315 38.45 41.53 -14.53
N LYS A 316 37.32 41.51 -13.80
CA LYS A 316 36.88 42.60 -12.92
C LYS A 316 36.23 42.02 -11.66
N THR A 317 36.93 42.19 -10.54
CA THR A 317 36.47 42.05 -9.16
C THR A 317 35.86 43.37 -8.69
N ASN A 318 34.72 43.34 -7.98
CA ASN A 318 34.42 44.23 -6.86
C ASN A 318 33.12 43.79 -6.11
N PRO A 319 32.80 44.31 -4.91
CA PRO A 319 33.07 43.59 -3.67
C PRO A 319 31.81 43.31 -2.82
N ALA A 320 32.05 42.63 -1.71
CA ALA A 320 31.12 42.24 -0.66
C ALA A 320 30.14 43.35 -0.22
N LYS A 321 28.90 42.95 0.02
CA LYS A 321 27.95 43.67 0.88
C LYS A 321 27.65 42.84 2.10
N ASP A 322 27.89 43.45 3.25
CA ASP A 322 27.52 43.00 4.57
C ASP A 322 26.06 42.58 4.67
N VAL A 323 25.81 41.36 5.13
CA VAL A 323 24.51 40.95 5.67
C VAL A 323 24.71 40.55 7.12
N LYS A 324 24.16 41.40 7.99
CA LYS A 324 24.06 41.29 9.44
C LYS A 324 23.18 40.09 9.80
N GLU A 325 23.72 39.15 10.57
CA GLU A 325 22.93 38.16 11.31
C GLU A 325 22.03 38.86 12.35
N PRO A 326 20.80 38.36 12.55
CA PRO A 326 20.16 38.44 13.85
C PRO A 326 20.19 37.07 14.54
N LYS A 327 20.83 37.04 15.70
CA LYS A 327 20.67 35.99 16.71
C LYS A 327 19.23 36.02 17.23
N SER A 328 18.52 34.91 17.17
CA SER A 328 17.44 34.62 18.12
C SER A 328 17.35 33.13 18.42
N LYS A 329 17.70 32.80 19.67
CA LYS A 329 17.37 31.55 20.35
C LYS A 329 15.86 31.43 20.49
N CYS A 330 15.30 30.27 20.16
CA CYS A 330 14.14 29.63 20.81
C CYS A 330 14.19 28.15 20.38
N CYS A 331 14.70 27.28 21.23
CA CYS A 331 13.95 26.43 22.16
C CYS A 331 13.24 25.28 21.44
N GLY A 332 13.71 24.07 21.72
CA GLY A 332 13.43 22.87 20.96
C GLY A 332 12.03 22.30 21.16
N ILE A 333 11.66 21.50 20.17
CA ILE A 333 11.01 20.21 20.33
C ILE A 333 11.50 19.39 19.13
N CYS A 334 12.41 18.46 19.43
CA CYS A 334 12.80 17.39 18.52
C CYS A 334 11.86 16.24 18.90
N VAL A 335 10.75 16.06 18.18
CA VAL A 335 10.01 14.79 18.28
C VAL A 335 10.64 13.86 17.25
N VAL A 336 11.50 12.98 17.76
CA VAL A 336 11.92 11.77 17.08
C VAL A 336 10.80 10.75 17.30
N MET A 337 10.13 10.32 16.24
CA MET A 337 9.45 9.03 16.12
C MET A 337 9.25 8.68 14.65
#